data_AF-A0A969TJN1-F1
#
_entry.id   AF-A0A969TJN1-F1
#
_cell.length_a   1.000
_cell.length_b   1.000
_cell.length_c   1.000
_cell.angle_alpha   90.00
_cell.angle_beta   90.00
_cell.angle_gamma   90.00
#
_symmetry.space_group_name_H-M   'P 1'
#
loop_
_entity.id
_entity.type
_entity.pdbx_description
1 polymer ?
#
loop_
_entity_poly.entity_id
_entity_poly.type
_entity_poly.pdbx_seq_one_letter_code
_entity_poly.pdbx_strand_id
1 'polypeptide(L)'
;MEQDNSTTDEQNGNYDLATAMSAISPKAGSLSVILRTYKSAVSRWCKFNGYPFFAWQSRFYEQIIRTDEALNRIRQYTINNPVNWNEDQNNTDEEIHYFLP
;
A
#
# COMPACT_ATOMS: atom_id res chain seq x y z
N MET A 1 56.97 11.62 22.49
CA MET A 1 56.18 10.51 21.93
C MET A 1 54.80 10.63 22.53
N GLU A 2 53.95 11.43 21.91
CA GLU A 2 52.54 11.56 22.29
C GLU A 2 51.78 11.45 20.98
N GLN A 3 51.04 10.35 20.82
CA GLN A 3 50.07 10.20 19.74
C GLN A 3 48.69 10.50 20.33
N ASP A 4 48.00 11.37 19.60
CA ASP A 4 46.68 11.94 19.78
C ASP A 4 45.59 10.85 19.72
N ASN A 5 44.73 10.82 20.75
CA ASN A 5 43.50 10.04 20.81
C ASN A 5 42.32 10.98 20.51
N SER A 6 41.98 11.16 19.23
CA SER A 6 40.82 11.97 18.84
C SER A 6 40.15 11.39 17.59
N THR A 7 39.44 10.25 17.68
CA THR A 7 38.59 9.74 16.57
C THR A 7 37.36 8.90 17.00
N THR A 8 36.99 8.76 18.29
CA THR A 8 36.04 7.69 18.68
C THR A 8 34.57 8.11 18.91
N ASP A 9 34.18 9.39 18.85
CA ASP A 9 32.84 9.80 19.30
C ASP A 9 31.80 10.08 18.19
N GLU A 10 32.21 10.38 16.95
CA GLU A 10 31.25 10.69 15.86
C GLU A 10 30.57 9.46 15.24
N GLN A 11 31.18 8.28 15.36
CA GLN A 11 30.66 7.06 14.75
C GLN A 11 29.45 6.50 15.52
N ASN A 12 29.42 6.65 16.85
CA ASN A 12 28.38 6.08 17.72
C ASN A 12 26.98 6.67 17.48
N GLY A 13 26.88 7.97 17.16
CA GLY A 13 25.59 8.62 16.89
C GLY A 13 24.94 8.20 15.57
N ASN A 14 25.76 7.82 14.58
CA ASN A 14 25.25 7.45 13.25
C ASN A 14 24.66 6.02 13.25
N TYR A 15 25.23 5.10 14.04
CA TYR A 15 24.69 3.75 14.20
C TYR A 15 23.35 3.74 14.94
N ASP A 16 23.18 4.60 15.94
CA ASP A 16 21.93 4.71 16.70
C ASP A 16 20.80 5.27 15.84
N LEU A 17 21.07 6.32 15.05
CA LEU A 17 20.09 6.88 14.12
C LEU A 17 19.68 5.88 13.03
N ALA A 18 20.66 5.18 12.43
CA ALA A 18 20.38 4.16 11.41
C ALA A 18 19.54 2.99 11.97
N THR A 19 19.83 2.58 13.20
CA THR A 19 19.09 1.52 13.89
C THR A 19 17.65 1.96 14.21
N ALA A 20 17.48 3.17 14.71
CA ALA A 20 16.16 3.77 14.94
C ALA A 20 15.35 3.91 13.64
N MET A 21 15.98 4.38 12.56
CA MET A 21 15.35 4.48 11.23
C MET A 21 14.94 3.12 10.67
N SER A 22 15.76 2.08 10.88
CA SER A 22 15.42 0.71 10.48
C SER A 22 14.28 0.14 11.31
N ALA A 23 14.18 0.46 12.60
CA ALA A 23 13.13 -0.05 13.48
C ALA A 23 11.74 0.52 13.15
N ILE A 24 11.67 1.79 12.72
CA ILE A 24 10.42 2.43 12.28
C ILE A 24 10.04 2.09 10.83
N SER A 25 10.96 1.51 10.07
CA SER A 25 10.72 1.17 8.68
C SER A 25 9.67 0.05 8.56
N PRO A 26 8.71 0.16 7.64
CA PRO A 26 7.74 -0.88 7.42
C PRO A 26 8.41 -2.23 7.14
N LYS A 27 7.97 -3.26 7.87
CA LYS A 27 8.57 -4.59 7.77
C LYS A 27 8.50 -5.10 6.32
N ALA A 28 9.67 -5.45 5.79
CA ALA A 28 9.79 -6.07 4.47
C ALA A 28 8.93 -7.33 4.40
N GLY A 29 8.25 -7.53 3.26
CA GLY A 29 7.35 -8.67 3.03
C GLY A 29 5.98 -8.57 3.72
N SER A 30 5.68 -7.50 4.46
CA SER A 30 4.32 -7.26 4.94
C SER A 30 3.37 -6.97 3.77
N LEU A 31 2.09 -7.35 3.95
CA LEU A 31 1.06 -7.13 2.93
C LEU A 31 0.96 -5.65 2.52
N SER A 32 1.03 -4.73 3.49
CA SER A 32 1.04 -3.29 3.24
C SER A 32 2.19 -2.84 2.36
N VAL A 33 3.40 -3.40 2.52
CA VAL A 33 4.57 -3.06 1.68
C VAL A 33 4.40 -3.61 0.26
N ILE A 34 3.90 -4.84 0.14
CA ILE A 34 3.62 -5.47 -1.16
C ILE A 34 2.57 -4.65 -1.93
N LEU A 35 1.45 -4.32 -1.29
CA LEU A 35 0.40 -3.53 -1.92
C LEU A 35 0.84 -2.11 -2.24
N ARG A 36 1.64 -1.47 -1.37
CA ARG A 36 2.21 -0.14 -1.64
C ARG A 36 3.06 -0.14 -2.91
N THR A 37 3.96 -1.11 -3.04
CA THR A 37 4.85 -1.22 -4.21
C THR A 37 4.06 -1.53 -5.48
N TYR A 38 3.10 -2.45 -5.41
CA TYR A 38 2.20 -2.77 -6.52
C TYR A 38 1.38 -1.56 -6.99
N LYS A 39 0.65 -0.90 -6.07
CA LYS A 39 -0.16 0.29 -6.38
C LYS A 39 0.69 1.40 -7.00
N SER A 40 1.91 1.60 -6.49
CA SER A 40 2.85 2.59 -7.02
C SER A 40 3.31 2.26 -8.46
N ALA A 41 3.71 1.02 -8.71
CA ALA A 41 4.16 0.58 -10.02
C ALA A 41 3.06 0.73 -11.09
N VAL A 42 1.85 0.29 -10.77
CA VAL A 42 0.70 0.39 -11.68
C VAL A 42 0.26 1.85 -11.86
N SER A 43 0.21 2.66 -10.80
CA SER A 43 -0.07 4.10 -10.95
C SER A 43 0.93 4.80 -11.86
N ARG A 44 2.21 4.43 -11.77
CA ARG A 44 3.24 4.93 -12.67
C ARG A 44 2.96 4.48 -14.11
N TRP A 45 2.69 3.19 -14.31
CA TRP A 45 2.36 2.63 -15.61
C TRP A 45 1.14 3.32 -16.26
N CYS A 46 0.03 3.48 -15.52
CA CYS A 46 -1.18 4.14 -16.00
C CYS A 46 -0.90 5.57 -16.50
N LYS A 47 -0.16 6.37 -15.72
CA LYS A 47 0.23 7.73 -16.11
C LYS A 47 1.04 7.76 -17.41
N PHE A 48 1.96 6.81 -17.59
CA PHE A 48 2.75 6.71 -18.82
C PHE A 48 1.95 6.19 -20.03
N ASN A 49 0.86 5.45 -19.80
CA ASN A 49 0.03 4.86 -20.85
C ASN A 49 -1.24 5.68 -21.15
N GLY A 50 -1.27 6.97 -20.79
CA GLY A 50 -2.38 7.85 -21.15
C GLY A 50 -3.62 7.75 -20.25
N TYR A 51 -3.48 7.22 -19.03
CA TYR A 51 -4.53 7.21 -18.00
C TYR A 51 -4.19 8.19 -16.86
N PRO A 52 -4.22 9.51 -17.09
CA PRO A 52 -3.76 10.51 -16.12
C PRO A 52 -4.67 10.62 -14.88
N PHE A 53 -5.96 10.28 -15.03
CA PHE A 53 -6.96 10.33 -13.96
C PHE A 53 -7.10 9.00 -13.21
N PHE A 54 -6.28 7.99 -13.54
CA PHE A 54 -6.32 6.72 -12.82
C PHE A 54 -6.00 6.95 -11.33
N ALA A 55 -6.94 6.54 -10.48
CA ALA A 55 -6.80 6.60 -9.04
C ALA A 55 -7.18 5.25 -8.42
N TRP A 56 -6.50 4.91 -7.33
CA TRP A 56 -6.88 3.79 -6.51
C TRP A 56 -7.96 4.21 -5.52
N GLN A 57 -8.88 3.30 -5.20
CA GLN A 57 -9.61 3.39 -3.94
C GLN A 57 -8.59 3.47 -2.78
N SER A 58 -8.85 4.40 -1.86
CA SER A 58 -7.98 4.60 -0.69
C SER A 58 -7.97 3.35 0.20
N ARG A 59 -6.82 3.09 0.83
CA ARG A 59 -6.60 1.92 1.71
C ARG A 59 -6.85 0.59 0.97
N PHE A 60 -6.99 -0.50 1.72
CA PHE A 60 -7.35 -1.81 1.22
C PHE A 60 -8.05 -2.58 2.34
N TYR A 61 -8.92 -3.50 1.96
CA TYR A 61 -9.56 -4.42 2.90
C TYR A 61 -8.69 -5.69 3.04
N GLU A 62 -8.44 -6.10 4.27
CA GLU A 62 -7.78 -7.36 4.58
C GLU A 62 -8.60 -8.14 5.61
N GLN A 63 -8.73 -9.45 5.40
CA GLN A 63 -9.39 -10.36 6.33
C GLN A 63 -8.68 -11.71 6.31
N ILE A 64 -8.37 -12.24 7.50
CA ILE A 64 -7.84 -13.59 7.64
C ILE A 64 -8.99 -14.58 7.51
N ILE A 65 -8.94 -15.43 6.48
CA ILE A 65 -9.92 -16.49 6.24
C ILE A 65 -9.55 -17.70 7.10
N ARG A 66 -10.44 -18.12 8.00
CA ARG A 66 -10.19 -19.21 8.97
C ARG A 66 -11.11 -20.41 8.81
N THR A 67 -12.13 -20.30 7.95
CA THR A 67 -13.13 -21.35 7.73
C THR A 67 -13.44 -21.49 6.24
N ASP A 68 -13.82 -22.69 5.83
CA ASP A 68 -14.20 -22.97 4.44
C ASP A 68 -15.47 -22.23 4.03
N GLU A 69 -16.39 -22.00 4.97
CA GLU A 69 -17.59 -21.20 4.74
C GLU A 69 -17.23 -19.74 4.39
N ALA A 70 -16.30 -19.13 5.15
CA ALA A 70 -15.83 -17.78 4.87
C ALA A 70 -15.11 -17.72 3.51
N LEU A 71 -14.31 -18.74 3.19
CA LEU A 71 -13.65 -18.85 1.89
C LEU A 71 -14.66 -18.91 0.74
N ASN A 72 -15.71 -19.73 0.88
CA ASN A 72 -16.74 -19.86 -0.14
C ASN A 72 -17.48 -18.53 -0.32
N ARG A 73 -17.87 -17.86 0.77
CA ARG A 73 -18.53 -16.55 0.70
C ARG A 73 -17.68 -15.49 -0.01
N ILE A 74 -16.39 -15.41 0.30
CA ILE A 74 -15.48 -14.46 -0.36
C ILE A 74 -15.35 -14.76 -1.85
N ARG A 75 -15.22 -16.04 -2.23
CA ARG A 75 -15.19 -16.44 -3.65
C ARG A 75 -16.46 -16.05 -4.39
N GLN A 76 -17.63 -16.32 -3.79
CA GLN A 76 -18.91 -15.91 -4.36
C GLN A 76 -19.00 -14.39 -4.51
N TYR A 77 -18.57 -13.64 -3.50
CA TYR A 77 -18.51 -12.17 -3.58
C TYR A 77 -17.61 -11.72 -4.75
N THR A 78 -16.38 -12.24 -4.88
CA THR A 78 -15.47 -11.85 -5.97
C THR A 78 -16.06 -12.13 -7.35
N ILE A 79 -16.76 -13.24 -7.53
CA ILE A 79 -17.39 -13.60 -8.81
C ILE A 79 -18.59 -12.69 -9.10
N ASN A 80 -19.41 -12.40 -8.09
CA ASN A 80 -20.67 -11.68 -8.28
C ASN A 80 -20.52 -10.15 -8.24
N ASN A 81 -19.44 -9.62 -7.66
CA ASN A 81 -19.22 -8.18 -7.50
C ASN A 81 -19.29 -7.38 -8.81
N PRO A 82 -18.74 -7.84 -9.96
CA PRO A 82 -18.85 -7.11 -11.22
C PRO A 82 -20.29 -6.96 -11.71
N VAL A 83 -21.13 -7.98 -11.49
CA VAL A 83 -22.55 -7.96 -11.89
C VAL A 83 -23.36 -7.06 -10.96
N ASN A 84 -23.01 -7.05 -9.68
CA ASN A 84 -23.72 -6.28 -8.65
C ASN A 84 -23.18 -4.85 -8.49
N TRP A 85 -22.19 -4.42 -9.29
CA TRP A 85 -21.49 -3.15 -9.12
C TRP A 85 -22.43 -1.94 -9.19
N ASN A 86 -23.40 -1.96 -10.12
CA ASN A 86 -24.36 -0.86 -10.29
C ASN A 86 -25.33 -0.73 -9.11
N GLU A 87 -25.49 -1.78 -8.30
CA GLU A 87 -26.37 -1.80 -7.14
C GLU A 87 -25.58 -1.60 -5.83
N ASP A 88 -24.26 -1.48 -5.90
CA ASP A 88 -23.41 -1.30 -4.73
C ASP A 88 -23.55 0.13 -4.19
N GLN A 89 -23.90 0.25 -2.92
CA GLN A 89 -24.09 1.55 -2.24
C GLN A 89 -22.80 2.37 -2.13
N ASN A 90 -21.63 1.74 -2.28
CA ASN A 90 -20.34 2.42 -2.30
C ASN A 90 -19.87 2.73 -3.73
N ASN A 91 -20.69 2.45 -4.74
CA ASN A 91 -20.39 2.83 -6.10
C ASN A 91 -20.56 4.35 -6.26
N THR A 92 -19.44 5.05 -6.35
CA THR A 92 -19.39 6.50 -6.57
C THR A 92 -19.36 6.88 -8.05
N ASP A 93 -19.49 5.92 -8.97
CA ASP A 93 -19.47 6.20 -10.41
C ASP A 93 -20.63 7.12 -10.82
N GLU A 94 -21.77 7.05 -10.13
CA GLU A 94 -22.91 7.96 -10.33
C GLU A 94 -22.58 9.41 -9.92
N GLU A 95 -21.73 9.62 -8.91
CA GLU A 95 -21.31 10.96 -8.47
C GLU A 95 -20.28 11.58 -9.41
N ILE A 96 -19.39 10.78 -10.02
CA ILE A 96 -18.33 11.27 -10.91
C ILE A 96 -18.92 11.85 -12.22
N HIS A 97 -20.06 11.33 -12.69
CA HIS A 97 -20.71 11.86 -13.90
C HIS A 97 -21.26 13.29 -13.70
N TYR A 98 -21.57 13.69 -12.46
CA TYR A 98 -22.08 15.02 -12.13
C TYR A 98 -21.00 16.11 -11.98
N PHE A 99 -19.72 15.73 -11.95
CA PHE A 99 -18.59 16.65 -11.70
C PHE A 99 -17.65 16.84 -12.91
N LEU A 100 -18.02 16.35 -14.10
CA LEU A 100 -17.37 16.72 -15.36
C LEU A 100 -18.20 17.81 -16.08
N PRO A 101 -17.60 18.91 -16.57
CA PRO A 101 -18.28 19.96 -17.32
C PRO A 101 -18.80 19.48 -18.69
#